data_AF-A0A060CR24-F1
#
_entry.id   AF-A0A060CR24-F1
#
_cell.length_a   1.000
_cell.length_b   1.000
_cell.length_c   1.000
_cell.angle_alpha   90.00
_cell.angle_beta   90.00
_cell.angle_gamma   90.00
#
_symmetry.space_group_name_H-M   'P 1'
#
loop_
_entity.id
_entity.type
_entity.pdbx_description
1 polymer ?
#
loop_
_entity_poly.entity_id
_entity_poly.type
_entity_poly.pdbx_seq_one_letter_code
_entity_poly.pdbx_strand_id
1 'polypeptide(L)'
;FMINGALTVGTRDGATIEMAQEAGEDNFFLFGLTAEQVLNNRGWYDPHWHYEHEPETREALDLIFSDHFSRNEPGIFTPIRETLLTKGDYYMHLADLAPYAQTQQRVGELYTDRDIWSRKSDPECSVLGQVFQRSHHPGVRRRDLEGQAVSGGVGALIVSGLFR
;
A
#
# COMPACT_ATOMS: atom_id res chain seq x y z
N PHE A 1 -3.58 -14.20 -1.77
CA PHE A 1 -4.34 -13.42 -2.77
C PHE A 1 -3.69 -13.32 -4.16
N MET A 2 -2.36 -13.48 -4.32
CA MET A 2 -1.66 -13.23 -5.60
C MET A 2 -2.03 -14.19 -6.77
N ILE A 3 -2.78 -15.26 -6.54
CA ILE A 3 -3.04 -16.33 -7.52
C ILE A 3 -4.21 -16.00 -8.50
N ASN A 4 -5.04 -15.00 -8.23
CA ASN A 4 -6.30 -14.78 -8.97
C ASN A 4 -6.33 -13.54 -9.87
N GLY A 5 -5.19 -13.14 -10.47
CA GLY A 5 -5.18 -11.94 -11.30
C GLY A 5 -5.19 -10.64 -10.48
N ALA A 6 -4.43 -10.65 -9.40
CA ALA A 6 -4.40 -9.53 -8.48
C ALA A 6 -3.35 -8.48 -8.86
N LEU A 7 -3.78 -7.22 -8.92
CA LEU A 7 -2.90 -6.07 -8.92
C LEU A 7 -2.44 -5.79 -7.50
N THR A 8 -1.17 -5.43 -7.33
CA THR A 8 -0.57 -5.22 -6.00
C THR A 8 -0.37 -3.74 -5.76
N VAL A 9 -0.99 -3.21 -4.71
CA VAL A 9 -0.68 -1.89 -4.16
C VAL A 9 0.18 -2.11 -2.93
N GLY A 10 1.40 -1.58 -2.92
CA GLY A 10 2.31 -1.82 -1.82
C GLY A 10 3.30 -0.71 -1.61
N THR A 11 3.84 -0.64 -0.40
CA THR A 11 4.91 0.32 -0.14
C THR A 11 6.20 -0.12 -0.83
N ARG A 12 7.12 0.82 -1.07
CA ARG A 12 8.45 0.52 -1.64
C ARG A 12 9.40 -0.16 -0.66
N ASP A 13 8.99 -1.30 -0.12
CA ASP A 13 9.83 -2.13 0.76
C ASP A 13 10.56 -3.22 -0.02
N GLY A 14 11.57 -3.84 0.61
CA GLY A 14 12.46 -4.81 -0.05
C GLY A 14 11.69 -5.97 -0.69
N ALA A 15 10.71 -6.54 0.02
CA ALA A 15 9.91 -7.65 -0.47
C ALA A 15 9.03 -7.25 -1.67
N THR A 16 8.40 -6.09 -1.65
CA THR A 16 7.53 -5.65 -2.75
C THR A 16 8.34 -5.28 -3.99
N ILE A 17 9.55 -4.72 -3.82
CA ILE A 17 10.48 -4.45 -4.92
C ILE A 17 10.97 -5.77 -5.55
N GLU A 18 11.38 -6.75 -4.74
CA GLU A 18 11.82 -8.06 -5.24
C GLU A 18 10.69 -8.75 -6.03
N MET A 19 9.46 -8.73 -5.51
CA MET A 19 8.30 -9.27 -6.23
C MET A 19 8.03 -8.52 -7.54
N ALA A 20 8.17 -7.20 -7.57
CA ALA A 20 7.99 -6.40 -8.79
C ALA A 20 9.06 -6.70 -9.85
N GLN A 21 10.32 -6.90 -9.46
CA GLN A 21 11.41 -7.26 -10.38
C GLN A 21 11.17 -8.63 -11.02
N GLU A 22 10.78 -9.62 -10.21
CA GLU A 22 10.52 -10.98 -10.68
C GLU A 22 9.27 -11.06 -11.57
N ALA A 23 8.21 -10.35 -11.21
CA ALA A 23 6.89 -10.47 -11.83
C ALA A 23 6.55 -9.39 -12.87
N GLY A 24 7.47 -8.45 -13.14
CA GLY A 24 7.23 -7.30 -14.01
C GLY A 24 6.49 -6.16 -13.30
N GLU A 25 7.00 -4.94 -13.47
CA GLU A 25 6.48 -3.73 -12.80
C GLU A 25 5.04 -3.37 -13.20
N ASP A 26 4.56 -3.89 -14.33
CA ASP A 26 3.27 -3.54 -14.91
C ASP A 26 2.06 -3.85 -14.01
N ASN A 27 2.21 -4.75 -13.04
CA ASN A 27 1.12 -5.12 -12.11
C ASN A 27 1.31 -4.59 -10.68
N PHE A 28 2.33 -3.75 -10.48
CA PHE A 28 2.65 -3.17 -9.19
C PHE A 28 2.38 -1.67 -9.16
N PHE A 29 1.65 -1.28 -8.13
CA PHE A 29 1.35 0.08 -7.77
C PHE A 29 2.14 0.40 -6.49
N LEU A 30 3.41 0.75 -6.68
CA LEU A 30 4.31 1.05 -5.57
C LEU A 30 4.18 2.51 -5.12
N PHE A 31 3.98 2.72 -3.81
CA PHE A 31 3.86 4.05 -3.22
C PHE A 31 4.74 4.23 -1.98
N GLY A 32 4.78 5.47 -1.49
CA GLY A 32 5.43 5.82 -0.24
C GLY A 32 6.95 5.84 -0.28
N LEU A 33 7.54 6.08 0.88
CA LEU A 33 8.99 6.07 1.11
C LEU A 33 9.56 4.66 0.95
N THR A 34 10.86 4.52 0.71
CA THR A 34 11.56 3.24 0.89
C THR A 34 11.92 3.00 2.34
N ALA A 35 12.19 1.76 2.74
CA ALA A 35 12.64 1.45 4.10
C ALA A 35 13.92 2.23 4.47
N GLU A 36 14.84 2.41 3.51
CA GLU A 36 16.04 3.23 3.67
C GLU A 36 15.70 4.72 3.86
N GLN A 37 14.76 5.26 3.08
CA GLN A 37 14.30 6.65 3.23
C GLN A 37 13.65 6.87 4.59
N VAL A 38 12.86 5.91 5.10
CA VAL A 38 12.30 5.99 6.46
C VAL A 38 13.43 6.09 7.48
N LEU A 39 14.44 5.21 7.41
CA LEU A 39 15.57 5.24 8.35
C LEU A 39 16.35 6.56 8.28
N ASN A 40 16.58 7.09 7.08
CA ASN A 40 17.32 8.34 6.86
C ASN A 40 16.53 9.60 7.28
N ASN A 41 15.19 9.54 7.20
CA ASN A 41 14.33 10.68 7.54
C ASN A 41 13.97 10.74 9.03
N ARG A 42 14.10 9.63 9.78
CA ARG A 42 13.70 9.53 11.19
C ARG A 42 14.25 10.63 12.10
N GLY A 43 15.47 11.11 11.82
CA GLY A 43 16.13 12.12 12.66
C GLY A 43 15.58 13.53 12.55
N TRP A 44 14.82 13.84 11.48
CA TRP A 44 14.35 15.19 11.18
C TRP A 44 12.89 15.23 10.69
N TYR A 45 12.23 14.07 10.60
CA TYR A 45 10.83 13.96 10.24
C TYR A 45 9.95 14.65 11.28
N ASP A 46 9.06 15.52 10.79
CA ASP A 46 8.05 16.19 11.60
C ASP A 46 6.66 15.90 11.01
N PRO A 47 5.80 15.11 11.68
CA PRO A 47 4.45 14.84 11.19
C PRO A 47 3.57 16.09 11.13
N HIS A 48 3.87 17.14 11.91
CA HIS A 48 3.12 18.39 11.85
C HIS A 48 3.27 19.09 10.50
N TRP A 49 4.39 18.89 9.81
CA TRP A 49 4.59 19.45 8.48
C TRP A 49 3.48 19.02 7.51
N HIS A 50 3.11 17.72 7.51
CA HIS A 50 2.02 17.20 6.67
C HIS A 50 0.67 17.80 7.05
N TYR A 51 0.38 17.92 8.35
CA TYR A 51 -0.85 18.56 8.82
C TYR A 51 -0.94 20.04 8.40
N GLU A 52 0.17 20.76 8.35
CA GLU A 52 0.19 22.19 8.01
C GLU A 52 0.20 22.46 6.50
N HIS A 53 0.84 21.58 5.71
CA HIS A 53 1.14 21.85 4.30
C HIS A 53 0.33 20.99 3.33
N GLU A 54 -0.38 19.95 3.79
CA GLU A 54 -1.23 19.11 2.96
C GLU A 54 -2.72 19.28 3.36
N PRO A 55 -3.49 20.10 2.60
CA PRO A 55 -4.87 20.43 2.96
C PRO A 55 -5.79 19.22 3.09
N GLU A 56 -5.65 18.23 2.19
CA GLU A 56 -6.46 17.01 2.22
C GLU A 56 -6.14 16.15 3.45
N THR A 57 -4.84 15.99 3.78
CA THR A 57 -4.40 15.32 5.00
C THR A 57 -4.96 16.02 6.24
N ARG A 58 -4.87 17.35 6.29
CA ARG A 58 -5.43 18.15 7.38
C ARG A 58 -6.93 17.95 7.54
N GLU A 59 -7.69 18.05 6.45
CA GLU A 59 -9.15 17.89 6.49
C GLU A 59 -9.55 16.49 6.99
N ALA A 60 -8.89 15.44 6.50
CA ALA A 60 -9.12 14.08 6.96
C ALA A 60 -8.83 13.92 8.46
N LEU A 61 -7.70 14.47 8.93
CA LEU A 61 -7.32 14.42 10.34
C LEU A 61 -8.29 15.23 11.22
N ASP A 62 -8.71 16.41 10.76
CA ASP A 62 -9.67 17.26 11.49
C ASP A 62 -11.04 16.57 11.63
N LEU A 63 -11.51 15.85 10.61
CA LEU A 63 -12.73 15.05 10.70
C LEU A 63 -12.61 13.95 11.77
N ILE A 64 -11.47 13.25 11.81
CA ILE A 64 -11.23 12.21 12.82
C ILE A 64 -11.13 12.83 14.22
N PHE A 65 -10.39 13.93 14.37
CA PHE A 65 -10.10 14.56 15.67
C PHE A 65 -11.26 15.38 16.22
N SER A 66 -12.22 15.78 15.39
CA SER A 66 -13.46 16.45 15.80
C SER A 66 -14.57 15.47 16.22
N ASP A 67 -14.24 14.18 16.36
CA ASP A 67 -15.20 13.11 16.67
C ASP A 67 -16.36 13.04 15.65
N HIS A 68 -16.15 13.50 14.41
CA HIS A 68 -17.19 13.57 13.38
C HIS A 68 -17.90 12.22 13.17
N PHE A 69 -17.11 11.14 13.18
CA PHE A 69 -17.56 9.77 12.99
C PHE A 69 -18.04 9.08 14.28
N SER A 70 -17.74 9.65 15.46
CA SER A 70 -17.98 9.03 16.77
C SER A 70 -18.62 9.99 17.75
N ARG A 71 -19.72 10.65 17.34
CA ARG A 71 -20.43 11.66 18.14
C ARG A 71 -20.90 11.16 19.51
N ASN A 72 -21.12 9.86 19.65
CA ASN A 72 -21.59 9.22 20.89
C ASN A 72 -20.45 8.75 21.80
N GLU A 73 -19.21 8.76 21.31
CA GLU A 73 -18.01 8.33 22.06
C GLU A 73 -16.86 9.33 21.86
N PRO A 74 -16.98 10.56 22.41
CA PRO A 74 -15.98 11.59 22.21
C PRO A 74 -14.60 11.16 22.72
N GLY A 75 -13.56 11.46 21.95
CA GLY A 75 -12.18 11.17 22.32
C GLY A 75 -11.72 9.73 22.03
N ILE A 76 -12.55 8.87 21.43
CA ILE A 76 -12.14 7.50 21.04
C ILE A 76 -10.91 7.49 20.11
N PHE A 77 -10.73 8.53 19.30
CA PHE A 77 -9.60 8.67 18.38
C PHE A 77 -8.39 9.40 18.99
N THR A 78 -8.44 9.81 20.26
CA THR A 78 -7.30 10.45 20.95
C THR A 78 -6.01 9.64 20.84
N PRO A 79 -6.00 8.30 21.02
CA PRO A 79 -4.78 7.52 20.87
C PRO A 79 -4.18 7.57 19.45
N ILE A 80 -5.01 7.67 18.42
CA ILE A 80 -4.57 7.82 17.04
C ILE A 80 -3.94 9.19 16.85
N ARG A 81 -4.61 10.26 17.32
CA ARG A 81 -4.07 11.62 17.28
C ARG A 81 -2.70 11.71 17.95
N GLU A 82 -2.56 11.15 19.15
CA GLU A 82 -1.29 11.14 19.86
C GLU A 82 -0.22 10.39 19.08
N THR A 83 -0.55 9.24 18.50
CA THR A 83 0.40 8.43 17.73
C THR A 83 0.90 9.17 16.50
N LEU A 84 0.01 9.87 15.80
CA LEU A 84 0.33 10.57 14.55
C LEU A 84 1.02 11.93 14.78
N LEU A 85 0.57 12.74 15.73
CA LEU A 85 1.11 14.11 15.87
C LEU A 85 2.03 14.27 17.08
N THR A 86 1.72 13.61 18.20
CA THR A 86 2.45 13.86 19.46
C THR A 86 3.65 12.95 19.65
N LYS A 87 3.55 11.69 19.22
CA LYS A 87 4.61 10.66 19.36
C LYS A 87 5.53 10.59 18.14
N GLY A 88 5.43 11.57 17.25
CA GLY A 88 6.32 11.72 16.10
C GLY A 88 6.05 10.75 14.95
N ASP A 89 4.88 10.08 14.92
CA ASP A 89 4.48 9.16 13.85
C ASP A 89 5.60 8.21 13.42
N TYR A 90 5.95 7.28 14.32
CA TYR A 90 7.11 6.41 14.19
C TYR A 90 7.22 5.66 12.85
N TYR A 91 6.08 5.34 12.23
CA TYR A 91 6.01 4.63 10.96
C TYR A 91 5.80 5.55 9.75
N MET A 92 5.84 6.87 9.95
CA MET A 92 5.68 7.89 8.90
C MET A 92 4.39 7.72 8.08
N HIS A 93 3.29 7.37 8.75
CA HIS A 93 1.98 7.20 8.09
C HIS A 93 1.56 8.46 7.33
N LEU A 94 1.82 9.65 7.87
CA LEU A 94 1.44 10.91 7.21
C LEU A 94 2.29 11.17 5.96
N ALA A 95 3.57 10.77 5.98
CA ALA A 95 4.43 10.86 4.79
C ALA A 95 3.96 9.98 3.64
N ASP A 96 3.39 8.80 3.95
CA ASP A 96 2.91 7.85 2.96
C ASP A 96 1.45 8.11 2.52
N LEU A 97 0.70 8.96 3.23
CA LEU A 97 -0.72 9.17 2.99
C LEU A 97 -1.02 9.78 1.61
N ALA A 98 -0.35 10.87 1.24
CA ALA A 98 -0.55 11.50 -0.06
C ALA A 98 -0.09 10.59 -1.23
N PRO A 99 1.10 9.95 -1.19
CA PRO A 99 1.47 8.94 -2.18
C PRO A 99 0.47 7.78 -2.29
N TYR A 100 -0.08 7.33 -1.16
CA TYR A 100 -1.11 6.28 -1.14
C TYR A 100 -2.39 6.74 -1.84
N ALA A 101 -2.90 7.94 -1.51
CA ALA A 101 -4.11 8.49 -2.13
C ALA A 101 -3.97 8.63 -3.66
N GLN A 102 -2.84 9.16 -4.13
CA GLN A 102 -2.54 9.26 -5.56
C GLN A 102 -2.51 7.88 -6.23
N THR A 103 -1.98 6.88 -5.53
CA THR A 103 -1.91 5.51 -6.04
C THR A 103 -3.29 4.89 -6.13
N GLN A 104 -4.13 5.09 -5.11
CA GLN A 104 -5.53 4.65 -5.14
C GLN A 104 -6.31 5.31 -6.27
N GLN A 105 -6.06 6.59 -6.55
CA GLN A 105 -6.67 7.27 -7.69
C GLN A 105 -6.28 6.61 -9.02
N ARG A 106 -5.00 6.32 -9.24
CA ARG A 106 -4.52 5.62 -10.45
C ARG A 106 -5.14 4.24 -10.61
N VAL A 107 -5.29 3.52 -9.50
CA VAL A 107 -5.97 2.21 -9.49
C VAL A 107 -7.44 2.37 -9.87
N GLY A 108 -8.13 3.39 -9.35
CA GLY A 108 -9.52 3.70 -9.71
C GLY A 108 -9.70 4.10 -11.17
N GLU A 109 -8.78 4.90 -11.72
CA GLU A 109 -8.74 5.25 -13.14
C GLU A 109 -8.56 4.00 -14.01
N LEU A 110 -7.61 3.13 -13.65
CA LEU A 110 -7.38 1.87 -14.34
C LEU A 110 -8.61 0.93 -14.26
N TYR A 111 -9.28 0.88 -13.12
CA TYR A 111 -10.49 0.07 -12.93
C TYR A 111 -11.63 0.50 -13.85
N THR A 112 -11.66 1.77 -14.25
CA THR A 112 -12.66 2.28 -15.20
C THR A 112 -12.42 1.76 -16.62
N ASP A 113 -11.17 1.49 -16.99
CA ASP A 113 -10.82 0.83 -18.25
C ASP A 113 -10.92 -0.69 -18.13
N ARG A 114 -12.11 -1.22 -18.44
CA ARG A 114 -12.39 -2.66 -18.34
C ARG A 114 -11.45 -3.52 -19.19
N ASP A 115 -11.02 -3.05 -20.36
CA ASP A 115 -10.19 -3.83 -21.26
C ASP A 115 -8.74 -3.93 -20.76
N ILE A 116 -8.20 -2.84 -20.21
CA ILE A 116 -6.88 -2.88 -19.57
C ILE A 116 -6.96 -3.62 -18.24
N TRP A 117 -7.99 -3.38 -17.43
CA TRP A 117 -8.20 -4.07 -16.16
C TRP A 117 -8.28 -5.58 -16.35
N SER A 118 -9.15 -6.05 -17.26
CA SER A 118 -9.30 -7.48 -17.53
C SER A 118 -8.00 -8.13 -18.00
N ARG A 119 -7.22 -7.47 -18.87
CA ARG A 119 -5.90 -7.96 -19.29
C ARG A 119 -4.90 -8.05 -18.14
N LYS A 120 -4.84 -7.04 -17.27
CA LYS A 120 -3.92 -7.03 -16.12
C LYS A 120 -4.34 -8.00 -15.02
N SER A 121 -5.65 -8.28 -14.91
CA SER A 121 -6.21 -9.28 -14.00
C SER A 121 -6.24 -10.70 -14.59
N ASP A 122 -5.63 -10.93 -15.75
CA ASP A 122 -5.48 -12.28 -16.27
C ASP A 122 -4.52 -13.09 -15.38
N PRO A 123 -4.87 -14.31 -14.93
CA PRO A 123 -3.97 -15.16 -14.17
C PRO A 123 -2.59 -15.37 -14.83
N GLU A 124 -2.50 -15.42 -16.17
CA GLU A 124 -1.22 -15.51 -16.88
C GLU A 124 -0.39 -14.23 -16.74
N CYS A 125 -1.05 -13.09 -16.74
CA CYS A 125 -0.42 -11.79 -16.52
C CYS A 125 -0.26 -11.45 -15.04
N SER A 126 -0.81 -12.23 -14.10
CA SER A 126 -0.72 -11.97 -12.66
C SER A 126 0.71 -12.08 -12.12
N VAL A 127 0.96 -11.48 -10.95
CA VAL A 127 2.28 -11.51 -10.30
C VAL A 127 2.83 -12.93 -10.21
N LEU A 128 2.04 -13.89 -9.72
CA LEU A 128 2.47 -15.28 -9.62
C LEU A 128 2.51 -16.01 -10.96
N GLY A 129 1.65 -15.65 -11.92
CA GLY A 129 1.73 -16.16 -13.29
C GLY A 129 3.07 -15.84 -13.95
N GLN A 130 3.51 -14.59 -13.84
CA GLN A 130 4.79 -14.14 -14.38
C GLN A 130 5.99 -14.73 -13.62
N VAL A 131 5.93 -14.78 -12.28
CA VAL A 131 6.96 -15.46 -11.47
C VAL A 131 7.05 -16.94 -11.86
N PHE A 132 5.93 -17.64 -12.02
CA PHE A 132 5.89 -19.06 -12.37
C PHE A 132 6.45 -19.33 -13.78
N GLN A 133 6.12 -18.48 -14.76
CA GLN A 133 6.69 -18.58 -16.12
C GLN A 133 8.20 -18.36 -16.13
N ARG A 134 8.73 -17.43 -15.32
CA ARG A 134 10.17 -17.14 -15.20
C ARG A 134 10.93 -18.14 -14.33
N SER A 135 10.25 -18.81 -13.41
CA SER A 135 10.81 -19.85 -12.51
C SER A 135 11.22 -21.15 -13.22
N HIS A 136 11.08 -21.25 -14.55
CA HIS A 136 11.67 -22.34 -15.33
C HIS A 136 13.21 -22.24 -15.47
N HIS A 137 13.87 -21.28 -14.79
CA HIS A 137 15.32 -21.26 -14.60
C HIS A 137 15.72 -22.00 -13.30
N PRO A 138 16.68 -22.95 -13.32
CA PRO A 138 16.97 -23.80 -12.17
C PRO A 138 17.73 -23.02 -11.08
N GLY A 139 17.03 -22.47 -10.09
CA GLY A 139 17.68 -21.81 -8.95
C GLY A 139 16.78 -21.30 -7.81
N VAL A 140 15.50 -21.03 -8.04
CA VAL A 140 14.65 -20.36 -7.03
C VAL A 140 13.90 -21.40 -6.15
N ARG A 141 14.10 -21.34 -4.83
CA ARG A 141 13.53 -22.30 -3.86
C ARG A 141 12.10 -21.90 -3.47
N ARG A 142 11.17 -22.86 -3.62
CA ARG A 142 9.71 -22.80 -3.40
C ARG A 142 9.21 -22.38 -2.00
N ARG A 143 10.04 -21.97 -1.04
CA ARG A 143 9.68 -22.08 0.40
C ARG A 143 9.11 -20.83 1.09
N ASP A 144 8.97 -19.69 0.40
CA ASP A 144 8.62 -18.42 1.05
C ASP A 144 7.21 -17.89 0.70
N LEU A 145 6.38 -18.64 -0.06
CA LEU A 145 5.09 -18.15 -0.59
C LEU A 145 3.84 -18.77 0.06
N GLU A 146 3.99 -19.73 0.99
CA GLU A 146 2.85 -20.43 1.61
C GLU A 146 2.46 -19.79 2.95
N GLY A 147 1.71 -18.69 2.90
CA GLY A 147 1.19 -18.05 4.10
C GLY A 147 0.14 -16.99 3.82
N GLN A 148 -1.06 -17.42 3.38
CA GLN A 148 -2.38 -16.74 3.43
C GLN A 148 -3.14 -16.88 2.09
N ALA A 149 -4.00 -17.90 2.03
CA ALA A 149 -4.94 -18.12 0.93
C ALA A 149 -6.34 -18.41 1.50
N VAL A 150 -7.30 -17.53 1.23
CA VAL A 150 -8.75 -17.79 1.34
C VAL A 150 -9.38 -17.35 0.02
N SER A 151 -10.21 -18.21 -0.57
CA SER A 151 -10.74 -18.08 -1.92
C SER A 151 -11.96 -17.14 -2.01
N GLY A 152 -11.97 -16.23 -2.98
CA GLY A 152 -13.17 -15.51 -3.41
C GLY A 152 -12.92 -14.62 -4.64
N GLY A 153 -13.60 -14.92 -5.75
CA GLY A 153 -14.05 -14.03 -6.85
C GLY A 153 -13.12 -13.01 -7.51
N VAL A 154 -12.86 -13.22 -8.82
CA VAL A 154 -12.54 -12.28 -9.92
C VAL A 154 -11.98 -10.89 -9.54
N GLY A 155 -10.69 -10.68 -9.78
CA GLY A 155 -10.02 -9.37 -9.74
C GLY A 155 -9.83 -8.81 -8.34
N ALA A 156 -8.88 -9.36 -7.57
CA ALA A 156 -8.59 -8.89 -6.23
C ALA A 156 -7.49 -7.82 -6.23
N LEU A 157 -7.70 -6.68 -5.56
CA LEU A 157 -6.61 -5.75 -5.24
C LEU A 157 -5.95 -6.22 -3.95
N ILE A 158 -4.64 -6.45 -3.95
CA ILE A 158 -3.89 -6.77 -2.74
C ILE A 158 -3.23 -5.50 -2.26
N VAL A 159 -3.67 -5.00 -1.12
CA VAL A 159 -2.94 -3.96 -0.39
C VAL A 159 -1.99 -4.65 0.58
N SER A 160 -0.69 -4.60 0.29
CA SER A 160 0.35 -5.17 1.14
C SER A 160 1.19 -4.05 1.73
N GLY A 161 1.32 -4.00 3.06
CA GLY A 161 2.31 -3.14 3.73
C GLY A 161 1.85 -1.78 4.23
N LEU A 162 0.67 -1.68 4.88
CA LEU A 162 0.31 -0.45 5.62
C LEU A 162 1.06 -0.28 6.95
N PHE A 163 1.83 -1.28 7.39
CA PHE A 163 2.59 -1.24 8.64
C PHE A 163 4.03 -1.69 8.36
N ARG A 164 4.98 -0.78 8.52
CA ARG A 164 6.43 -1.01 8.50
C ARG A 164 7.01 -1.13 9.90
#